data_AF-A0A258IK00-F1
#
_entry.id   AF-A0A258IK00-F1
#
_cell.length_a   1.000
_cell.length_b   1.000
_cell.length_c   1.000
_cell.angle_alpha   90.00
_cell.angle_beta   90.00
_cell.angle_gamma   90.00
#
_symmetry.space_group_name_H-M   'P 1'
#
loop_
_entity.id
_entity.type
_entity.pdbx_description
1 polymer ?
#
loop_
_entity_poly.entity_id
_entity_poly.type
_entity_poly.pdbx_seq_one_letter_code
_entity_poly.pdbx_strand_id
1 'polypeptide(L)'
;MTKFINRLAAVAALALAATPIIGLTAAHAAEPPRIQVGDLTLANPDDAAEFVRRTRVAADKVCAARATTEKLRGLSFRACYQDFNADVRSELSREQITDLRAARRAKPAAFATLSLGLF
;
A
#
# COMPACT_ATOMS: atom_id res chain seq x y z
N MET A 1 32.60 6.03 -6.33
CA MET A 1 31.19 6.32 -6.66
C MET A 1 30.64 5.05 -7.31
N THR A 2 29.64 4.31 -6.84
CA THR A 2 28.53 4.54 -5.92
C THR A 2 28.02 3.13 -5.57
N LYS A 3 28.11 2.69 -4.31
CA LYS A 3 27.42 1.48 -3.82
C LYS A 3 27.17 1.62 -2.31
N PHE A 4 26.16 2.39 -1.94
CA PHE A 4 25.60 2.32 -0.60
C PHE A 4 24.45 1.32 -0.62
N ILE A 5 24.80 0.06 -0.41
CA ILE A 5 23.87 -1.02 -0.09
C ILE A 5 23.40 -0.75 1.33
N ASN A 6 22.22 -0.15 1.48
CA ASN A 6 21.62 0.07 2.79
C ASN A 6 21.08 -1.27 3.32
N ARG A 7 21.97 -2.02 3.98
CA ARG A 7 21.62 -3.15 4.83
C ARG A 7 20.97 -2.60 6.10
N LEU A 8 19.67 -2.37 6.08
CA LEU A 8 18.91 -2.29 7.32
C LEU A 8 18.47 -3.70 7.67
N ALA A 9 19.17 -4.24 8.66
CA ALA A 9 18.94 -5.53 9.26
C ALA A 9 17.48 -5.67 9.69
N ALA A 10 16.90 -6.79 9.30
CA ALA A 10 15.69 -7.37 9.80
C ALA A 10 15.55 -7.18 11.33
N VAL A 11 14.54 -6.43 11.75
CA VAL A 11 14.03 -6.48 13.10
C VAL A 11 13.23 -7.78 13.21
N ALA A 12 13.93 -8.85 13.57
CA ALA A 12 13.34 -10.13 13.93
C ALA A 12 13.46 -10.31 15.44
N ALA A 13 12.44 -9.91 16.20
CA ALA A 13 12.15 -10.41 17.55
C ALA A 13 10.84 -9.83 18.09
N LEU A 14 9.70 -10.28 17.56
CA LEU A 14 8.46 -10.26 18.34
C LEU A 14 8.28 -11.66 18.92
N ALA A 15 8.74 -11.80 20.16
CA ALA A 15 8.50 -12.94 21.02
C ALA A 15 6.99 -13.05 21.29
N LEU A 16 6.28 -13.84 20.49
CA LEU A 16 4.93 -14.31 20.78
C LEU A 16 5.01 -15.67 21.47
N ALA A 17 5.49 -15.67 22.71
CA ALA A 17 5.44 -16.83 23.60
C ALA A 17 4.61 -16.49 24.84
N ALA A 18 3.30 -16.32 24.62
CA ALA A 18 2.29 -16.39 25.67
C ALA A 18 0.97 -16.81 25.01
N THR A 19 0.82 -18.11 24.77
CA THR A 19 -0.49 -18.69 24.43
C THR A 19 -1.42 -18.56 25.62
N PRO A 20 -2.66 -18.13 25.39
CA PRO A 20 -3.72 -19.12 25.59
C PRO A 20 -4.77 -19.14 24.46
N ILE A 21 -4.96 -20.35 23.92
CA ILE A 21 -6.25 -21.03 23.73
C ILE A 21 -7.28 -20.38 22.78
N ILE A 22 -7.34 -21.03 21.59
CA ILE A 22 -8.51 -21.31 20.74
C ILE A 22 -9.09 -20.15 19.90
N GLY A 23 -8.83 -20.29 18.59
CA GLY A 23 -9.65 -19.75 17.52
C GLY A 23 -9.00 -18.59 16.79
N LEU A 24 -8.69 -18.78 15.50
CA LEU A 24 -8.34 -17.75 14.53
C LEU A 24 -6.87 -17.31 14.49
N THR A 25 -5.91 -18.23 14.53
CA THR A 25 -4.63 -17.98 13.85
C THR A 25 -4.82 -18.21 12.35
N ALA A 26 -5.48 -17.25 11.69
CA ALA A 26 -5.25 -17.07 10.27
C ALA A 26 -3.83 -16.52 10.13
N ALA A 27 -2.84 -17.42 10.19
CA ALA A 27 -1.47 -17.19 9.80
C ALA A 27 -1.48 -16.76 8.33
N HIS A 28 -1.67 -15.47 8.09
CA HIS A 28 -1.65 -14.89 6.75
C HIS A 28 -0.21 -14.86 6.27
N ALA A 29 0.28 -15.99 5.78
CA ALA A 29 1.47 -16.11 4.96
C ALA A 29 1.16 -15.73 3.50
N ALA A 30 0.38 -14.67 3.28
CA ALA A 30 0.36 -13.98 2.00
C ALA A 30 1.45 -12.92 2.11
N GLU A 31 2.53 -13.07 1.34
CA GLU A 31 3.60 -12.09 1.32
C GLU A 31 3.00 -10.69 1.06
N PRO A 32 3.35 -9.67 1.86
CA PRO A 32 2.75 -8.35 1.72
C PRO A 32 2.97 -7.85 0.29
N PRO A 33 1.94 -7.25 -0.36
CA PRO A 33 2.07 -6.83 -1.74
C PRO A 33 3.17 -5.79 -1.84
N ARG A 34 4.16 -6.06 -2.69
CA ARG A 34 5.27 -5.14 -2.93
C ARG A 34 4.85 -4.14 -4.00
N ILE A 35 4.87 -2.85 -3.65
CA ILE A 35 4.65 -1.75 -4.60
C ILE A 35 6.02 -1.13 -4.88
N GLN A 36 6.51 -1.31 -6.10
CA GLN A 36 7.79 -0.72 -6.52
C GLN A 36 7.58 0.77 -6.78
N VAL A 37 8.35 1.59 -6.06
CA VAL A 37 8.34 3.07 -6.15
C VAL A 37 9.68 3.61 -6.68
N GLY A 38 10.79 2.92 -6.39
CA GLY A 38 12.13 3.40 -6.72
C GLY A 38 12.44 3.47 -8.22
N ASP A 39 11.59 2.91 -9.07
CA ASP A 39 11.65 3.00 -10.53
C ASP A 39 10.81 4.16 -11.10
N LEU A 40 10.08 4.90 -10.26
CA LEU A 40 9.13 5.94 -10.68
C LEU A 40 9.56 7.32 -10.20
N THR A 41 9.43 8.33 -11.07
CA THR A 41 9.59 9.74 -10.71
C THR A 41 8.23 10.33 -10.36
N LEU A 42 7.86 10.39 -9.09
CA LEU A 42 6.49 10.78 -8.69
C LEU A 42 6.12 12.24 -9.01
N ALA A 43 7.10 13.09 -9.34
CA ALA A 43 6.86 14.43 -9.86
C ALA A 43 6.37 14.42 -11.32
N ASN A 44 6.68 13.36 -12.08
CA ASN A 44 6.16 13.15 -13.42
C ASN A 44 4.71 12.59 -13.32
N PRO A 45 3.73 13.19 -14.03
CA PRO A 45 2.34 12.80 -13.92
C PRO A 45 2.04 11.38 -14.42
N ASP A 46 2.78 10.88 -15.39
CA ASP A 46 2.58 9.53 -15.94
C ASP A 46 3.13 8.45 -14.98
N ASP A 47 4.32 8.67 -14.43
CA ASP A 47 4.91 7.80 -13.40
C ASP A 47 4.08 7.79 -12.12
N ALA A 48 3.55 8.96 -11.71
CA ALA A 48 2.65 9.07 -10.58
C ALA A 48 1.33 8.32 -10.81
N ALA A 49 0.78 8.36 -12.03
CA ALA A 49 -0.40 7.58 -12.38
C ALA A 49 -0.11 6.07 -12.34
N GLU A 50 1.07 5.65 -12.79
CA GLU A 50 1.53 4.27 -12.71
C GLU A 50 1.68 3.80 -11.25
N PHE A 51 2.25 4.63 -10.36
CA PHE A 51 2.30 4.34 -8.93
C PHE A 51 0.90 4.09 -8.36
N VAL A 52 -0.04 4.99 -8.63
CA VAL A 52 -1.42 4.87 -8.13
C VAL A 52 -2.11 3.62 -8.72
N ARG A 53 -1.84 3.28 -9.99
CA ARG A 53 -2.32 2.04 -10.61
C ARG A 53 -1.78 0.80 -9.90
N ARG A 54 -0.48 0.75 -9.59
CA ARG A 54 0.15 -0.36 -8.85
C ARG A 54 -0.45 -0.51 -7.45
N THR A 55 -0.62 0.61 -6.76
CA THR A 55 -1.28 0.65 -5.44
C THR A 55 -2.69 0.10 -5.50
N ARG A 56 -3.47 0.44 -6.54
CA ARG A 56 -4.81 -0.12 -6.74
C ARG A 56 -4.79 -1.64 -6.89
N VAL A 57 -3.93 -2.16 -7.75
CA VAL A 57 -3.81 -3.61 -8.00
C VAL A 57 -3.42 -4.35 -6.72
N ALA A 58 -2.56 -3.74 -5.89
CA ALA A 58 -2.22 -4.29 -4.58
C ALA A 58 -3.41 -4.27 -3.61
N ALA A 59 -4.14 -3.15 -3.53
CA ALA A 59 -5.34 -3.02 -2.70
C ALA A 59 -6.43 -4.03 -3.11
N ASP A 60 -6.67 -4.20 -4.41
CA ASP A 60 -7.65 -5.16 -4.93
C ASP A 60 -7.32 -6.59 -4.48
N LYS A 61 -6.04 -6.99 -4.53
CA LYS A 61 -5.61 -8.32 -4.08
C LYS A 61 -5.80 -8.50 -2.57
N VAL A 62 -5.38 -7.54 -1.77
CA VAL A 62 -5.48 -7.60 -0.30
C VAL A 62 -6.94 -7.59 0.13
N CYS A 63 -7.73 -6.65 -0.39
CA CYS A 63 -9.12 -6.51 0.00
C CYS A 63 -10.00 -7.62 -0.53
N ALA A 64 -9.73 -8.20 -1.70
CA ALA A 64 -10.43 -9.40 -2.17
C ALA A 64 -10.13 -10.63 -1.29
N ALA A 65 -8.88 -10.82 -0.89
CA ALA A 65 -8.49 -11.89 0.03
C ALA A 65 -9.18 -11.72 1.38
N ARG A 66 -9.12 -10.51 1.96
CA ARG A 66 -9.80 -10.16 3.21
C ARG A 66 -11.32 -10.28 3.12
N ALA A 67 -11.92 -9.89 2.01
CA ALA A 67 -13.36 -10.05 1.79
C ALA A 67 -13.81 -11.51 1.87
N THR A 68 -12.97 -12.43 1.39
CA THR A 68 -13.26 -13.86 1.43
C THR A 68 -13.05 -14.42 2.84
N THR A 69 -11.95 -14.09 3.50
CA THR A 69 -11.60 -14.60 4.83
C THR A 69 -12.49 -14.03 5.94
N GLU A 70 -12.69 -12.72 5.93
CA GLU A 70 -13.40 -11.96 6.98
C GLU A 70 -14.86 -11.67 6.61
N LYS A 71 -15.32 -12.18 5.45
CA LYS A 71 -16.67 -11.96 4.90
C LYS A 71 -17.03 -10.47 4.78
N LEU A 72 -16.05 -9.62 4.45
CA LEU A 72 -16.28 -8.18 4.28
C LEU A 72 -17.26 -7.91 3.14
N ARG A 73 -18.23 -7.03 3.38
CA ARG A 73 -19.20 -6.59 2.36
C ARG A 73 -19.47 -5.10 2.49
N GLY A 74 -19.92 -4.48 1.39
CA GLY A 74 -20.36 -3.08 1.36
C GLY A 74 -19.32 -2.14 1.98
N LEU A 75 -19.69 -1.49 3.08
CA LEU A 75 -18.85 -0.51 3.77
C LEU A 75 -17.55 -1.10 4.33
N SER A 76 -17.55 -2.34 4.84
CA SER A 76 -16.33 -2.97 5.36
C SER A 76 -15.33 -3.27 4.25
N PHE A 77 -15.82 -3.63 3.05
CA PHE A 77 -14.97 -3.80 1.88
C PHE A 77 -14.34 -2.46 1.47
N ARG A 78 -15.13 -1.37 1.47
CA ARG A 78 -14.62 -0.02 1.22
C ARG A 78 -13.62 0.45 2.27
N ALA A 79 -13.84 0.12 3.55
CA ALA A 79 -12.93 0.45 4.64
C ALA A 79 -11.55 -0.19 4.42
N CYS A 80 -11.49 -1.44 3.96
CA CYS A 80 -10.22 -2.08 3.61
C CYS A 80 -9.39 -1.27 2.59
N TYR A 81 -10.03 -0.68 1.57
CA TYR A 81 -9.32 0.18 0.63
C TYR A 81 -8.83 1.47 1.29
N GLN A 82 -9.59 2.04 2.22
CA GLN A 82 -9.17 3.26 2.92
C GLN A 82 -7.98 2.98 3.84
N ASP A 83 -8.04 1.89 4.61
CA ASP A 83 -6.96 1.46 5.50
C ASP A 83 -5.70 1.16 4.70
N PHE A 84 -5.81 0.39 3.61
CA PHE A 84 -4.67 0.08 2.73
C PHE A 84 -4.03 1.36 2.16
N ASN A 85 -4.84 2.33 1.73
CA ASN A 85 -4.31 3.60 1.22
C ASN A 85 -3.69 4.46 2.32
N ALA A 86 -4.21 4.39 3.55
CA ALA A 86 -3.62 5.07 4.69
C ALA A 86 -2.23 4.50 5.02
N ASP A 87 -2.09 3.17 5.01
CA ASP A 87 -0.81 2.48 5.19
C ASP A 87 0.18 2.86 4.09
N VAL A 88 -0.26 2.87 2.82
CA VAL A 88 0.62 3.30 1.71
C VAL A 88 1.06 4.75 1.90
N ARG A 89 0.18 5.64 2.36
CA ARG A 89 0.54 7.04 2.64
C ARG A 89 1.53 7.17 3.80
N SER A 90 1.46 6.32 4.83
CA SER A 90 2.40 6.38 5.95
C SER A 90 3.81 5.93 5.57
N GLU A 91 3.94 5.07 4.55
CA GLU A 91 5.24 4.62 4.03
C GLU A 91 5.89 5.63 3.06
N LEU A 92 5.13 6.59 2.53
CA LEU A 92 5.66 7.61 1.63
C LEU A 92 6.35 8.75 2.38
N SER A 93 7.43 9.26 1.79
CA SER A 93 8.07 10.47 2.29
C SER A 93 7.18 11.71 2.05
N ARG A 94 7.41 12.78 2.82
CA ARG A 94 6.69 14.05 2.65
C ARG A 94 6.88 14.65 1.25
N GLU A 95 8.06 14.47 0.67
CA GLU A 95 8.39 14.91 -0.69
C GLU A 95 7.58 14.13 -1.72
N GLN A 96 7.59 12.80 -1.64
CA GLN A 96 6.80 11.92 -2.50
C GLN A 96 5.30 12.24 -2.47
N ILE A 97 4.75 12.52 -1.27
CA ILE A 97 3.35 12.95 -1.12
C ILE A 97 3.11 14.29 -1.82
N THR A 98 4.06 15.22 -1.74
CA THR A 98 3.97 16.55 -2.38
C THR A 98 4.01 16.41 -3.90
N ASP A 99 4.92 15.60 -4.41
CA ASP A 99 5.06 15.30 -5.83
C ASP A 99 3.81 14.64 -6.41
N LEU A 100 3.27 13.63 -5.73
CA LEU A 100 2.00 12.99 -6.14
C LEU A 100 0.84 13.99 -6.20
N ARG A 101 0.77 14.94 -5.26
CA ARG A 101 -0.25 16.00 -5.29
C ARG A 101 -0.03 16.97 -6.45
N ALA A 102 1.22 17.34 -6.74
CA ALA A 102 1.56 18.21 -7.86
C ALA A 102 1.25 17.54 -9.21
N ALA A 103 1.67 16.29 -9.39
CA ALA A 103 1.37 15.44 -10.54
C ALA A 103 -0.14 15.32 -10.79
N ARG A 104 -0.93 15.08 -9.74
CA ARG A 104 -2.39 15.04 -9.85
C ARG A 104 -2.98 16.34 -10.35
N ARG A 105 -2.49 17.48 -9.86
CA ARG A 105 -2.95 18.81 -10.31
C ARG A 105 -2.56 19.07 -11.78
N ALA A 106 -1.40 18.58 -12.20
CA ALA A 106 -0.92 18.76 -13.58
C ALA A 106 -1.71 17.91 -14.59
N LYS A 107 -2.12 16.68 -14.24
CA LYS A 107 -2.86 15.79 -15.15
C LYS A 107 -4.05 15.08 -14.47
N PRO A 108 -5.13 15.82 -14.11
CA PRO A 108 -6.24 15.25 -13.33
C PRO A 108 -6.91 14.02 -13.97
N ALA A 109 -7.00 14.00 -15.30
CA ALA A 109 -7.62 12.90 -16.05
C ALA A 109 -6.89 11.55 -15.84
N ALA A 110 -5.57 11.56 -15.62
CA ALA A 110 -4.80 10.34 -15.36
C ALA A 110 -5.11 9.71 -13.99
N PHE A 111 -5.73 10.46 -13.08
CA PHE A 111 -6.09 10.03 -11.73
C PHE A 111 -7.60 9.85 -11.53
N ALA A 112 -8.44 10.29 -12.49
CA ALA A 112 -9.89 10.30 -12.34
C ALA A 112 -10.50 8.90 -12.15
N THR A 113 -9.94 7.88 -12.81
CA THR A 113 -10.34 6.48 -12.65
C THR A 113 -9.79 5.84 -11.37
N LEU A 114 -8.82 6.49 -10.73
CA LEU A 114 -8.11 6.03 -9.55
C LEU A 114 -8.64 6.80 -8.32
N SER A 115 -9.94 6.71 -8.07
CA SER A 115 -10.61 7.30 -6.90
C SER A 115 -10.28 6.54 -5.59
N LEU A 116 -9.02 6.22 -5.39
CA LEU A 116 -8.46 5.80 -4.12
C LEU A 116 -8.27 7.07 -3.31
N GLY A 117 -8.81 7.12 -2.10
CA GLY A 117 -8.60 8.21 -1.13
C GLY A 117 -7.15 8.35 -0.64
N LEU A 118 -6.18 8.12 -1.53
CA LEU A 118 -4.74 8.31 -1.33
C LEU A 118 -4.38 9.76 -1.01
N PHE A 119 -5.31 10.71 -1.14
CA PHE A 119 -5.09 12.13 -0.89
C PHE A 119 -6.23 12.74 -0.09
#